data_AF-A0A6B0X9P8-F1
#
_entry.id   AF-A0A6B0X9P8-F1
#
_cell.length_a   1.000
_cell.length_b   1.000
_cell.length_c   1.000
_cell.angle_alpha   90.00
_cell.angle_beta   90.00
_cell.angle_gamma   90.00
#
_symmetry.space_group_name_H-M   'P 1'
#
loop_
_entity.id
_entity.type
_entity.pdbx_description
1 polymer ?
#
loop_
_entity_poly.entity_id
_entity_poly.type
_entity_poly.pdbx_seq_one_letter_code
_entity_poly.pdbx_strand_id
1 'polypeptide(L)'
;MQDLLSVLKRGSEGERLDAAYGLAEFGAPAVPELVATMREEALATIAETEAKTPDNAHGTNPTSGCAALALAAIGAPAAGALAEMLSDEHWWVRAVAAHVLGRLGASAMEAVPTLRTAMSDRHWWVRRNAIETLGTIGVFSAELIADLTAALGDEDYRVRRNAALVLAKSGAASCVAIETLAEMLEDENRYNRFYAAYGLKQIGTPDARDILLRSLFNSRWCSITTKDNIY
;
A
#
# COMPACT_ATOMS: atom_id res chain seq x y z
N MET A 1 25.40 5.29 19.74
CA MET A 1 24.80 4.46 18.67
C MET A 1 24.70 3.00 19.08
N GLN A 2 25.80 2.30 19.38
CA GLN A 2 25.75 0.85 19.72
C GLN A 2 24.89 0.53 20.95
N ASP A 3 24.95 1.34 22.00
CA ASP A 3 24.09 1.16 23.17
C ASP A 3 22.60 1.29 22.81
N LEU A 4 22.25 2.26 21.97
CA LEU A 4 20.88 2.44 21.50
C LEU A 4 20.42 1.28 20.62
N LEU A 5 21.29 0.72 19.76
CA LEU A 5 20.97 -0.49 18.98
C LEU A 5 20.72 -1.70 19.91
N SER A 6 21.48 -1.82 21.00
CA SER A 6 21.24 -2.85 22.01
C SER A 6 19.89 -2.69 22.70
N VAL A 7 19.54 -1.46 23.11
CA VAL A 7 18.24 -1.13 23.72
C VAL A 7 17.10 -1.37 22.72
N LEU A 8 17.26 -0.96 21.46
CA LEU A 8 16.29 -1.17 20.39
C LEU A 8 15.90 -2.65 20.23
N LYS A 9 16.85 -3.57 20.44
CA LYS A 9 16.63 -5.02 20.29
C LYS A 9 16.08 -5.71 21.53
N ARG A 10 16.35 -5.17 22.74
CA ARG A 10 16.14 -5.91 24.01
C ARG A 10 15.37 -5.16 25.09
N GLY A 11 15.13 -3.87 24.91
CA GLY A 11 14.39 -3.05 25.87
C GLY A 11 12.91 -3.38 25.93
N SER A 12 12.23 -2.82 26.92
CA SER A 12 10.77 -2.72 26.94
C SER A 12 10.24 -1.90 25.77
N GLU A 13 8.94 -1.98 25.48
CA GLU A 13 8.33 -1.26 24.36
C GLU A 13 8.64 0.25 24.39
N GLY A 14 8.53 0.89 25.55
CA GLY A 14 8.86 2.31 25.72
C GLY A 14 10.34 2.60 25.47
N GLU A 15 11.25 1.80 26.03
CA GLU A 15 12.69 1.96 25.85
C GLU A 15 13.12 1.75 24.39
N ARG A 16 12.49 0.80 23.68
CA ARG A 16 12.76 0.56 22.26
C ARG A 16 12.29 1.73 21.40
N LEU A 17 11.15 2.33 21.74
CA LEU A 17 10.65 3.52 21.05
C LEU A 17 11.57 4.72 21.24
N ASP A 18 12.00 4.97 22.48
CA ASP A 18 12.96 6.04 22.79
C ASP A 18 14.30 5.80 22.07
N ALA A 19 14.79 4.56 22.06
CA ALA A 19 15.99 4.19 21.33
C ALA A 19 15.84 4.38 19.81
N ALA A 20 14.66 4.10 19.24
CA ALA A 20 14.39 4.32 17.82
C ALA A 20 14.53 5.79 17.44
N TYR A 21 13.92 6.70 18.21
CA TYR A 21 14.05 8.13 17.98
C TYR A 21 15.47 8.64 18.23
N GLY A 22 16.14 8.16 19.28
CA GLY A 22 17.54 8.49 19.53
C GLY A 22 18.47 8.00 18.41
N LEU A 23 18.17 6.86 17.78
CA LEU A 23 18.90 6.38 16.60
C LEU A 23 18.60 7.22 15.35
N ALA A 24 17.37 7.72 15.21
CA ALA A 24 17.00 8.58 14.10
C ALA A 24 17.78 9.90 14.09
N GLU A 25 18.16 10.43 15.26
CA GLU A 25 19.00 11.63 15.38
C GLU A 25 20.40 11.46 14.79
N PHE A 26 20.90 10.22 14.65
CA PHE A 26 22.17 9.96 13.96
C PHE A 26 22.06 10.10 12.44
N GLY A 27 20.85 10.06 11.87
CA GLY A 27 20.61 10.20 10.43
C GLY A 27 21.22 9.07 9.59
N ALA A 28 21.78 9.44 8.43
CA ALA A 28 22.34 8.50 7.45
C ALA A 28 23.33 7.45 8.04
N PRO A 29 24.26 7.80 8.95
CA PRO A 29 25.12 6.83 9.63
C PRO A 29 24.42 5.63 10.30
N ALA A 30 23.18 5.80 10.79
CA ALA A 30 22.45 4.72 11.45
C ALA A 30 21.69 3.81 10.47
N VAL A 31 21.50 4.23 9.22
CA VAL A 31 20.67 3.53 8.23
C VAL A 31 21.08 2.07 8.01
N PRO A 32 22.38 1.71 7.82
CA PRO A 32 22.74 0.32 7.56
C PRO A 32 22.37 -0.64 8.70
N GLU A 33 22.64 -0.24 9.94
CA GLU A 33 22.34 -1.04 11.14
C GLU A 33 20.84 -1.14 11.40
N LEU A 34 20.10 -0.05 11.14
CA LEU A 34 18.65 -0.02 11.26
C LEU A 34 17.97 -0.87 10.18
N VAL A 35 18.49 -0.92 8.96
CA VAL A 35 18.00 -1.80 7.88
C VAL A 35 18.19 -3.27 8.25
N ALA A 36 19.39 -3.64 8.75
CA ALA A 36 19.65 -4.99 9.23
C ALA A 36 18.70 -5.37 10.39
N THR A 37 18.54 -4.46 11.36
CA THR A 37 17.65 -4.67 12.50
C THR A 37 16.18 -4.75 12.08
N MET A 38 15.73 -3.92 11.15
CA MET A 38 14.36 -3.97 10.63
C MET A 38 14.07 -5.30 9.93
N ARG A 39 15.05 -5.84 9.19
CA ARG A 39 14.93 -7.18 8.60
C ARG A 39 14.76 -8.24 9.68
N GLU A 40 15.60 -8.23 10.72
CA GLU A 40 15.48 -9.16 11.86
C GLU A 40 14.11 -9.06 12.54
N GLU A 41 13.66 -7.84 12.86
CA GLU A 41 12.35 -7.57 13.46
C GLU A 41 11.20 -8.05 12.57
N ALA A 42 11.26 -7.77 11.27
CA ALA A 42 10.25 -8.25 10.32
C ALA A 42 10.18 -9.78 10.35
N LEU A 43 11.30 -10.48 10.20
CA LEU A 43 11.31 -11.95 10.19
C LEU A 43 10.78 -12.55 11.50
N ALA A 44 11.05 -11.92 12.65
CA ALA A 44 10.55 -12.38 13.94
C ALA A 44 9.01 -12.30 14.08
N THR A 45 8.35 -11.42 13.32
CA THR A 45 6.89 -11.18 13.40
C THR A 45 6.05 -11.99 12.41
N ILE A 46 6.69 -12.80 11.55
CA ILE A 46 5.98 -13.56 10.49
C ILE A 46 4.92 -14.47 11.09
N ALA A 47 5.29 -15.27 12.10
CA ALA A 47 4.38 -16.26 12.68
C ALA A 47 3.12 -15.62 13.29
N GLU A 48 3.29 -14.47 13.95
CA GLU A 48 2.17 -13.70 14.51
C GLU A 48 1.29 -13.09 13.42
N THR A 49 1.91 -12.60 12.34
CA THR A 49 1.18 -11.92 11.27
C THR A 49 0.41 -12.91 10.38
N GLU A 50 1.00 -14.06 10.09
CA GLU A 50 0.36 -15.12 9.32
C GLU A 50 -0.69 -15.90 10.15
N ALA A 51 -0.74 -15.68 11.46
CA ALA A 51 -1.72 -16.32 12.33
C ALA A 51 -3.14 -15.85 11.96
N LYS A 52 -3.84 -16.71 11.22
CA LYS A 52 -5.27 -16.56 10.95
C LYS A 52 -6.05 -17.00 12.18
N THR A 53 -6.48 -16.03 12.97
CA THR A 53 -7.43 -16.26 14.07
C THR A 53 -8.86 -15.98 13.59
N PRO A 54 -9.91 -16.41 14.32
CA PRO A 54 -11.29 -15.99 14.03
C PRO A 54 -11.43 -14.46 13.96
N ASP A 55 -10.67 -13.74 14.80
CA ASP A 55 -10.65 -12.27 14.86
C ASP A 55 -9.72 -11.63 13.82
N ASN A 56 -8.86 -12.42 13.17
CA ASN A 56 -7.87 -11.96 12.19
C ASN A 56 -7.83 -12.86 10.95
N ALA A 57 -8.99 -13.12 10.34
CA ALA A 57 -9.12 -14.00 9.18
C ALA A 57 -8.31 -13.53 7.93
N HIS A 58 -7.82 -12.30 7.96
CA HIS A 58 -7.15 -11.64 6.85
C HIS A 58 -5.66 -11.35 7.08
N GLY A 59 -5.15 -11.66 8.29
CA GLY A 59 -3.81 -11.26 8.73
C GLY A 59 -3.74 -9.78 9.11
N THR A 60 -2.71 -9.44 9.88
CA THR A 60 -2.49 -8.08 10.38
C THR A 60 -1.66 -7.27 9.38
N ASN A 61 -1.98 -5.99 9.19
CA ASN A 61 -1.09 -5.09 8.43
C ASN A 61 0.29 -5.09 9.09
N PRO A 62 1.41 -5.00 8.34
CA PRO A 62 2.74 -4.97 8.94
C PRO A 62 2.82 -3.84 9.95
N THR A 63 2.90 -4.22 11.23
CA THR A 63 3.24 -3.28 12.29
C THR A 63 4.72 -3.01 12.15
N SER A 64 5.07 -1.76 11.83
CA SER A 64 6.47 -1.35 11.72
C SER A 64 7.15 -1.56 13.07
N GLY A 65 8.17 -2.42 13.12
CA GLY A 65 9.05 -2.53 14.28
C GLY A 65 9.74 -1.21 14.63
N CYS A 66 10.41 -1.14 15.76
CA CYS A 66 11.06 0.09 16.21
C CYS A 66 12.17 0.54 15.24
N ALA A 67 12.85 -0.39 14.55
CA ALA A 67 13.82 -0.04 13.51
C ALA A 67 13.14 0.62 12.29
N ALA A 68 11.96 0.13 11.88
CA ALA A 68 11.17 0.74 10.82
C ALA A 68 10.69 2.16 11.20
N LEU A 69 10.35 2.39 12.47
CA LEU A 69 10.03 3.73 13.00
C LEU A 69 11.23 4.67 12.93
N ALA A 70 12.42 4.20 13.32
CA ALA A 70 13.65 4.98 13.24
C ALA A 70 13.98 5.35 11.79
N LEU A 71 13.89 4.39 10.85
CA LEU A 71 14.13 4.64 9.42
C LEU A 71 13.13 5.65 8.85
N ALA A 72 11.85 5.57 9.22
CA ALA A 72 10.85 6.54 8.84
C ALA A 72 11.17 7.95 9.40
N ALA A 73 11.66 8.03 10.64
CA ALA A 73 12.06 9.29 11.26
C ALA A 73 13.34 9.89 10.65
N ILE A 74 14.27 9.06 10.16
CA ILE A 74 15.45 9.52 9.40
C ILE A 74 15.02 10.18 8.07
N GLY A 75 14.00 9.65 7.40
CA GLY A 75 13.45 10.24 6.18
C GLY A 75 14.27 9.92 4.94
N ALA A 76 14.47 10.92 4.07
CA ALA A 76 15.11 10.76 2.74
C ALA A 76 16.42 9.95 2.74
N PRO A 77 17.35 10.09 3.70
CA PRO A 77 18.58 9.30 3.70
C PRO A 77 18.37 7.79 3.82
N ALA A 78 17.21 7.33 4.29
CA ALA A 78 16.87 5.91 4.37
C ALA A 78 16.25 5.37 3.06
N ALA A 79 15.81 6.23 2.14
CA ALA A 79 15.01 5.83 0.98
C ALA A 79 15.72 4.81 0.07
N GLY A 80 17.00 5.03 -0.24
CA GLY A 80 17.77 4.13 -1.10
C GLY A 80 17.91 2.73 -0.51
N ALA A 81 18.32 2.63 0.76
CA ALA A 81 18.49 1.34 1.42
C ALA A 81 17.15 0.60 1.62
N LEU A 82 16.06 1.34 1.88
CA LEU A 82 14.71 0.76 1.92
C LEU A 82 14.26 0.27 0.54
N ALA A 83 14.62 0.96 -0.55
CA ALA A 83 14.33 0.52 -1.91
C ALA A 83 15.07 -0.78 -2.25
N GLU A 84 16.31 -0.98 -1.81
CA GLU A 84 17.04 -2.23 -1.97
C GLU A 84 16.32 -3.41 -1.29
N MET A 85 15.73 -3.18 -0.11
CA MET A 85 14.96 -4.21 0.63
C MET A 85 13.68 -4.66 -0.09
N LEU A 86 13.20 -3.95 -1.11
CA LEU A 86 12.14 -4.44 -2.00
C LEU A 86 12.59 -5.64 -2.85
N SER A 87 13.86 -6.02 -2.81
CA SER A 87 14.39 -7.24 -3.44
C SER A 87 14.71 -8.36 -2.45
N ASP A 88 14.34 -8.22 -1.17
CA ASP A 88 14.60 -9.25 -0.16
C ASP A 88 13.92 -10.59 -0.51
N GLU A 89 14.55 -11.71 -0.16
CA GLU A 89 14.03 -13.06 -0.40
C GLU A 89 12.63 -13.26 0.21
N HIS A 90 12.40 -12.68 1.39
CA HIS A 90 11.20 -12.87 2.16
C HIS A 90 10.16 -11.78 1.86
N TRP A 91 8.96 -12.20 1.48
CA TRP A 91 7.88 -11.30 1.08
C TRP A 91 7.50 -10.30 2.19
N TRP A 92 7.61 -10.73 3.45
CA TRP A 92 7.29 -9.87 4.58
C TRP A 92 8.27 -8.70 4.74
N VAL A 93 9.57 -8.95 4.52
CA VAL A 93 10.59 -7.90 4.54
C VAL A 93 10.33 -6.89 3.43
N ARG A 94 10.02 -7.38 2.21
CA ARG A 94 9.63 -6.52 1.07
C ARG A 94 8.38 -5.68 1.39
N ALA A 95 7.37 -6.27 2.02
CA ALA A 95 6.13 -5.57 2.38
C ALA A 95 6.36 -4.49 3.44
N VAL A 96 7.19 -4.76 4.45
CA VAL A 96 7.60 -3.78 5.47
C VAL A 96 8.39 -2.64 4.82
N ALA A 97 9.37 -2.95 3.95
CA ALA A 97 10.14 -1.94 3.24
C ALA A 97 9.24 -1.00 2.41
N ALA A 98 8.30 -1.57 1.63
CA ALA A 98 7.32 -0.78 0.88
C ALA A 98 6.49 0.13 1.81
N HIS A 99 6.05 -0.38 2.96
CA HIS A 99 5.27 0.39 3.92
C HIS A 99 6.08 1.55 4.53
N VAL A 100 7.35 1.32 4.91
CA VAL A 100 8.23 2.37 5.46
C VAL A 100 8.50 3.44 4.40
N LEU A 101 8.76 3.06 3.15
CA LEU A 101 8.85 4.02 2.03
C LEU A 101 7.59 4.89 1.90
N GLY A 102 6.40 4.32 2.14
CA GLY A 102 5.15 5.08 2.19
C GLY A 102 5.12 6.15 3.28
N ARG A 103 5.71 5.84 4.45
CA ARG A 103 5.83 6.78 5.56
C ARG A 103 6.82 7.92 5.30
N LEU A 104 7.81 7.70 4.43
CA LEU A 104 8.70 8.76 3.95
C LEU A 104 7.96 9.75 3.03
N GLY A 105 6.85 9.32 2.41
CA GLY A 105 6.08 10.14 1.47
C GLY A 105 6.94 10.63 0.30
N ALA A 106 6.87 11.92 -0.02
CA ALA A 106 7.62 12.50 -1.15
C ALA A 106 9.15 12.32 -1.04
N SER A 107 9.70 12.13 0.16
CA SER A 107 11.13 11.84 0.35
C SER A 107 11.57 10.48 -0.21
N ALA A 108 10.62 9.59 -0.55
CA ALA A 108 10.87 8.30 -1.19
C ALA A 108 10.76 8.35 -2.72
N MET A 109 10.79 9.54 -3.35
CA MET A 109 10.63 9.69 -4.80
C MET A 109 11.61 8.84 -5.63
N GLU A 110 12.86 8.69 -5.18
CA GLU A 110 13.86 7.86 -5.86
C GLU A 110 13.51 6.36 -5.87
N ALA A 111 12.64 5.91 -4.97
CA ALA A 111 12.19 4.53 -4.89
C ALA A 111 11.03 4.21 -5.86
N VAL A 112 10.47 5.21 -6.56
CA VAL A 112 9.31 5.02 -7.46
C VAL A 112 9.54 3.92 -8.51
N PRO A 113 10.69 3.84 -9.22
CA PRO A 113 10.91 2.76 -10.18
C PRO A 113 10.86 1.36 -9.54
N THR A 114 11.50 1.18 -8.39
CA THR A 114 11.53 -0.11 -7.68
C THR A 114 10.16 -0.47 -7.11
N LEU A 115 9.42 0.51 -6.60
CA LEU A 115 8.04 0.33 -6.15
C LEU A 115 7.10 -0.07 -7.30
N ARG A 116 7.26 0.51 -8.50
CA ARG A 116 6.51 0.08 -9.69
C ARG A 116 6.77 -1.38 -10.02
N THR A 117 8.02 -1.84 -9.94
CA THR A 117 8.33 -3.27 -10.09
C THR A 117 7.65 -4.13 -9.01
N ALA A 118 7.63 -3.65 -7.76
CA ALA A 118 6.98 -4.36 -6.64
C ALA A 118 5.45 -4.46 -6.75
N MET A 119 4.80 -3.69 -7.64
CA MET A 119 3.38 -3.87 -7.96
C MET A 119 3.06 -5.23 -8.59
N SER A 120 4.07 -5.91 -9.15
CA SER A 120 3.96 -7.24 -9.76
C SER A 120 4.57 -8.35 -8.89
N ASP A 121 4.77 -8.10 -7.60
CA ASP A 121 5.32 -9.09 -6.68
C ASP A 121 4.43 -10.35 -6.56
N ARG A 122 5.07 -11.50 -6.35
CA ARG A 122 4.38 -12.79 -6.12
C ARG A 122 3.41 -12.76 -4.94
N HIS A 123 3.65 -11.92 -3.94
CA HIS A 123 2.86 -11.86 -2.73
C HIS A 123 1.98 -10.60 -2.71
N TRP A 124 0.67 -10.79 -2.55
CA TRP A 124 -0.33 -9.72 -2.62
C TRP A 124 -0.07 -8.57 -1.62
N TRP A 125 0.51 -8.87 -0.45
CA TRP A 125 0.85 -7.83 0.54
C TRP A 125 1.88 -6.83 0.03
N VAL A 126 2.87 -7.32 -0.73
CA VAL A 126 3.90 -6.47 -1.32
C VAL A 126 3.28 -5.62 -2.42
N ARG A 127 2.47 -6.23 -3.32
CA ARG A 127 1.75 -5.51 -4.38
C ARG A 127 0.88 -4.39 -3.81
N ARG A 128 0.06 -4.73 -2.80
CA ARG A 128 -0.84 -3.78 -2.12
C ARG A 128 -0.07 -2.61 -1.52
N ASN A 129 1.01 -2.88 -0.78
CA ASN A 129 1.81 -1.83 -0.12
C ASN A 129 2.55 -0.97 -1.13
N ALA A 130 3.08 -1.56 -2.21
CA ALA A 130 3.73 -0.82 -3.29
C ALA A 130 2.76 0.20 -3.92
N ILE A 131 1.54 -0.22 -4.23
CA ILE A 131 0.48 0.67 -4.76
C ILE A 131 0.14 1.78 -3.76
N GLU A 132 -0.08 1.43 -2.49
CA GLU A 132 -0.41 2.40 -1.44
C GLU A 132 0.67 3.47 -1.28
N THR A 133 1.93 3.03 -1.30
CA THR A 133 3.12 3.87 -1.21
C THR A 133 3.25 4.78 -2.42
N LEU A 134 3.10 4.27 -3.64
CA LEU A 134 3.11 5.09 -4.87
C LEU A 134 2.05 6.19 -4.82
N GLY A 135 0.84 5.85 -4.37
CA GLY A 135 -0.23 6.83 -4.16
C GLY A 135 -0.03 7.79 -2.98
N THR A 136 0.96 7.54 -2.12
CA THR A 136 1.36 8.41 -1.00
C THR A 136 2.52 9.34 -1.40
N ILE A 137 3.45 8.85 -2.22
CA ILE A 137 4.48 9.67 -2.88
C ILE A 137 3.83 10.71 -3.79
N GLY A 138 2.73 10.35 -4.47
CA GLY A 138 1.86 11.31 -5.16
C GLY A 138 2.33 11.74 -6.55
N VAL A 139 3.23 10.98 -7.18
CA VAL A 139 3.69 11.24 -8.56
C VAL A 139 2.97 10.30 -9.52
N PHE A 140 2.06 10.84 -10.33
CA PHE A 140 1.19 10.08 -11.24
C PHE A 140 1.63 10.20 -12.70
N SER A 141 2.63 9.42 -13.10
CA SER A 141 3.04 9.34 -14.51
C SER A 141 2.04 8.51 -15.33
N ALA A 142 2.08 8.66 -16.66
CA ALA A 142 1.22 7.87 -17.55
C ALA A 142 1.48 6.37 -17.40
N GLU A 143 2.74 5.98 -17.19
CA GLU A 143 3.13 4.59 -16.96
C GLU A 143 2.61 4.07 -15.62
N LEU A 144 2.68 4.87 -14.54
CA LEU A 144 2.09 4.47 -13.26
C LEU A 144 0.57 4.30 -13.39
N ILE A 145 -0.10 5.21 -14.10
CA ILE A 145 -1.55 5.11 -14.32
C ILE A 145 -1.89 3.82 -15.11
N ALA A 146 -1.09 3.46 -16.11
CA ALA A 146 -1.26 2.20 -16.83
C ALA A 146 -1.07 0.98 -15.92
N ASP A 147 -0.01 0.96 -15.09
CA ASP A 147 0.23 -0.12 -14.13
C ASP A 147 -0.90 -0.24 -13.10
N LEU A 148 -1.40 0.89 -12.58
CA LEU A 148 -2.53 0.93 -11.66
C LEU A 148 -3.83 0.45 -12.32
N THR A 149 -4.04 0.78 -13.59
CA THR A 149 -5.20 0.31 -14.36
C THR A 149 -5.15 -1.21 -14.50
N ALA A 150 -3.98 -1.79 -14.79
CA ALA A 150 -3.81 -3.25 -14.81
C ALA A 150 -4.06 -3.89 -13.44
N ALA A 151 -3.62 -3.24 -12.35
CA ALA A 151 -3.82 -3.72 -10.98
C ALA A 151 -5.30 -3.73 -10.52
N LEU A 152 -6.22 -3.09 -11.24
CA LEU A 152 -7.67 -3.24 -11.02
C LEU A 152 -8.16 -4.66 -11.32
N GLY A 153 -7.41 -5.45 -12.09
CA GLY A 153 -7.70 -6.87 -12.39
C GLY A 153 -6.98 -7.87 -11.48
N ASP A 154 -6.33 -7.43 -10.40
CA ASP A 154 -5.55 -8.31 -9.51
C ASP A 154 -6.42 -9.38 -8.83
N GLU A 155 -5.86 -10.57 -8.60
CA GLU A 155 -6.53 -11.67 -7.91
C GLU A 155 -6.97 -11.31 -6.48
N ASP A 156 -6.17 -10.50 -5.76
CA ASP A 156 -6.47 -10.11 -4.39
C ASP A 156 -7.28 -8.82 -4.38
N TYR A 157 -8.47 -8.90 -3.77
CA TYR A 157 -9.40 -7.78 -3.73
C TYR A 157 -8.80 -6.52 -3.08
N ARG A 158 -7.83 -6.65 -2.16
CA ARG A 158 -7.21 -5.50 -1.48
C ARG A 158 -6.23 -4.78 -2.39
N VAL A 159 -5.59 -5.49 -3.33
CA VAL A 159 -4.75 -4.90 -4.37
C VAL A 159 -5.62 -4.10 -5.32
N ARG A 160 -6.71 -4.70 -5.84
CA ARG A 160 -7.71 -4.00 -6.67
C ARG A 160 -8.23 -2.74 -6.01
N ARG A 161 -8.62 -2.84 -4.73
CA ARG A 161 -9.09 -1.72 -3.91
C ARG A 161 -8.10 -0.56 -3.86
N ASN A 162 -6.83 -0.87 -3.57
CA ASN A 162 -5.79 0.14 -3.47
C ASN A 162 -5.52 0.77 -4.84
N ALA A 163 -5.52 -0.01 -5.92
CA ALA A 163 -5.38 0.52 -7.29
C ALA A 163 -6.47 1.54 -7.62
N ALA A 164 -7.74 1.21 -7.36
CA ALA A 164 -8.87 2.13 -7.57
C ALA A 164 -8.77 3.39 -6.72
N LEU A 165 -8.36 3.27 -5.45
CA LEU A 165 -8.15 4.43 -4.58
C LEU A 165 -7.05 5.35 -5.11
N VAL A 166 -5.94 4.80 -5.60
CA VAL A 166 -4.83 5.60 -6.13
C VAL A 166 -5.21 6.27 -7.44
N LEU A 167 -5.90 5.57 -8.35
CA LEU A 167 -6.47 6.16 -9.56
C LEU A 167 -7.48 7.28 -9.25
N ALA A 168 -8.26 7.15 -8.17
CA ALA A 168 -9.13 8.22 -7.71
C ALA A 168 -8.35 9.45 -7.25
N LYS A 169 -7.17 9.29 -6.63
CA LYS A 169 -6.31 10.40 -6.21
C LYS A 169 -5.70 11.15 -7.39
N SER A 170 -5.37 10.48 -8.49
CA SER A 170 -4.88 11.11 -9.72
C SER A 170 -5.99 11.80 -10.54
N GLY A 171 -7.25 11.51 -10.26
CA GLY A 171 -8.41 12.21 -10.83
C GLY A 171 -8.44 12.13 -12.36
N ALA A 172 -8.65 13.27 -13.03
CA ALA A 172 -8.82 13.33 -14.49
C ALA A 172 -7.66 12.73 -15.31
N ALA A 173 -6.44 12.66 -14.76
CA ALA A 173 -5.30 12.03 -15.42
C ALA A 173 -5.53 10.52 -15.66
N SER A 174 -6.41 9.88 -14.88
CA SER A 174 -6.73 8.46 -14.97
C SER A 174 -7.90 8.13 -15.88
N CYS A 175 -8.23 9.00 -16.84
CA CYS A 175 -9.32 8.76 -17.79
C CYS A 175 -9.17 7.45 -18.60
N VAL A 176 -7.94 6.97 -18.81
CA VAL A 176 -7.68 5.68 -19.47
C VAL A 176 -8.20 4.48 -18.66
N ALA A 177 -8.47 4.65 -17.37
CA ALA A 177 -8.96 3.59 -16.48
C ALA A 177 -10.49 3.49 -16.43
N ILE A 178 -11.23 4.34 -17.17
CA ILE A 178 -12.70 4.42 -17.07
C ILE A 178 -13.37 3.07 -17.29
N GLU A 179 -13.03 2.37 -18.38
CA GLU A 179 -13.66 1.07 -18.71
C GLU A 179 -13.34 0.00 -17.65
N THR A 180 -12.09 -0.08 -17.20
CA THR A 180 -11.69 -1.06 -16.17
C THR A 180 -12.31 -0.74 -14.80
N LEU A 181 -12.47 0.55 -14.46
CA LEU A 181 -13.22 0.94 -13.27
C LEU A 181 -14.71 0.64 -13.42
N ALA A 182 -15.27 0.75 -14.63
CA ALA A 182 -16.66 0.36 -14.90
C ALA A 182 -16.88 -1.14 -14.68
N GLU A 183 -15.95 -1.99 -15.11
CA GLU A 183 -15.96 -3.43 -14.81
C GLU A 183 -15.90 -3.70 -13.30
N MET A 184 -15.05 -2.96 -12.57
CA MET A 184 -14.91 -3.09 -11.11
C MET A 184 -16.15 -2.62 -10.32
N LEU A 185 -17.11 -1.94 -10.94
CA LEU A 185 -18.42 -1.68 -10.32
C LEU A 185 -19.21 -2.96 -10.05
N GLU A 186 -18.86 -4.07 -10.70
CA GLU A 186 -19.47 -5.39 -10.50
C GLU A 186 -18.59 -6.33 -9.65
N ASP A 187 -17.52 -5.81 -9.04
CA ASP A 187 -16.61 -6.60 -8.18
C ASP A 187 -17.36 -7.29 -7.04
N GLU A 188 -17.00 -8.54 -6.73
CA GLU A 188 -17.55 -9.32 -5.63
C GLU A 188 -17.46 -8.57 -4.28
N ASN A 189 -16.37 -7.81 -4.09
CA ASN A 189 -16.12 -7.06 -2.88
C ASN A 189 -16.82 -5.70 -2.91
N ARG A 190 -17.70 -5.46 -1.93
CA ARG A 190 -18.45 -4.18 -1.85
C ARG A 190 -17.56 -2.93 -1.72
N TYR A 191 -16.40 -3.03 -1.09
CA TYR A 191 -15.49 -1.90 -0.95
C TYR A 191 -14.83 -1.59 -2.30
N ASN A 192 -14.56 -2.62 -3.10
CA ASN A 192 -14.01 -2.44 -4.44
C ASN A 192 -15.00 -1.69 -5.34
N ARG A 193 -16.28 -2.08 -5.34
CA ARG A 193 -17.34 -1.34 -6.04
C ARG A 193 -17.41 0.13 -5.60
N PHE A 194 -17.30 0.40 -4.30
CA PHE A 194 -17.25 1.77 -3.78
C PHE A 194 -16.05 2.56 -4.34
N TYR A 195 -14.84 2.01 -4.28
CA TYR A 195 -13.65 2.70 -4.76
C TYR A 195 -13.61 2.84 -6.28
N ALA A 196 -14.21 1.91 -7.02
CA ALA A 196 -14.44 2.05 -8.47
C ALA A 196 -15.35 3.25 -8.77
N ALA A 197 -16.49 3.34 -8.09
CA ALA A 197 -17.39 4.49 -8.23
C ALA A 197 -16.72 5.81 -7.80
N TYR A 198 -15.93 5.79 -6.73
CA TYR A 198 -15.16 6.95 -6.29
C TYR A 198 -14.10 7.37 -7.32
N GLY A 199 -13.41 6.41 -7.94
CA GLY A 199 -12.46 6.65 -9.03
C GLY A 199 -13.12 7.33 -10.23
N LEU A 200 -14.22 6.77 -10.73
CA LEU A 200 -15.00 7.36 -11.83
C LEU A 200 -15.47 8.77 -11.50
N LYS A 201 -15.90 9.01 -10.25
CA LYS A 201 -16.33 10.33 -9.78
C LYS A 201 -15.18 11.34 -9.85
N GLN A 202 -13.98 10.95 -9.41
CA GLN A 202 -12.81 11.83 -9.40
C GLN A 202 -12.22 12.06 -10.80
N ILE A 203 -12.33 11.08 -11.70
CA ILE A 203 -12.00 11.25 -13.12
C ILE A 203 -12.92 12.30 -13.75
N GLY A 204 -14.23 12.18 -13.51
CA GLY A 204 -15.20 13.25 -13.73
C GLY A 204 -15.44 13.68 -15.17
N THR A 205 -14.97 12.92 -16.17
CA THR A 205 -15.32 13.11 -17.59
C THR A 205 -16.79 12.81 -17.85
N PRO A 206 -17.39 13.29 -18.96
CA PRO A 206 -18.76 12.95 -19.34
C PRO A 206 -19.01 11.43 -19.34
N ASP A 207 -18.11 10.66 -19.96
CA ASP A 207 -18.21 9.20 -20.02
C ASP A 207 -18.20 8.55 -18.63
N ALA A 208 -17.30 8.99 -17.73
CA ALA A 208 -17.25 8.48 -16.36
C ALA A 208 -18.53 8.80 -15.57
N ARG A 209 -19.11 9.99 -15.78
CA ARG A 209 -20.37 10.38 -15.15
C ARG A 209 -21.55 9.57 -15.67
N ASP A 210 -21.61 9.33 -16.98
CA ASP A 210 -22.66 8.53 -17.60
C ASP A 210 -22.61 7.08 -17.10
N ILE A 211 -21.42 6.49 -16.98
CA ILE A 211 -21.23 5.16 -16.39
C ILE A 211 -21.72 5.13 -14.95
N LEU A 212 -21.36 6.12 -14.13
CA LEU A 212 -21.84 6.23 -12.75
C LEU A 212 -23.36 6.33 -12.68
N LEU A 213 -23.99 7.18 -13.51
CA LEU A 213 -25.45 7.31 -13.54
C LEU A 213 -26.12 5.99 -13.92
N ARG A 214 -25.64 5.30 -14.96
CA ARG A 214 -26.15 3.97 -15.34
C ARG A 214 -25.99 2.96 -14.21
N SER A 215 -24.82 2.93 -13.57
CA SER A 215 -24.57 2.05 -12.42
C SER A 215 -25.50 2.35 -11.26
N LEU A 216 -25.78 3.62 -10.94
CA LEU A 216 -26.73 4.01 -9.90
C LEU A 216 -28.16 3.56 -10.18
N PHE A 217 -28.61 3.66 -11.44
CA PHE A 217 -29.94 3.19 -11.85
C PHE A 217 -30.05 1.67 -11.91
N ASN A 218 -28.96 0.95 -12.20
CA ASN A 218 -28.91 -0.51 -12.18
C ASN A 218 -28.64 -1.09 -10.78
N SER A 219 -28.06 -0.28 -9.89
CA SER A 219 -27.79 -0.67 -8.51
C SER A 219 -29.10 -0.95 -7.80
N ARG A 220 -29.25 -2.18 -7.30
CA ARG A 220 -30.46 -2.60 -6.60
C ARG A 220 -30.43 -2.07 -5.18
N TRP A 221 -30.95 -0.86 -4.99
CA TRP A 221 -31.11 -0.23 -3.67
C TRP A 221 -32.16 -0.93 -2.79
N CYS A 222 -32.89 -1.91 -3.34
CA CYS A 222 -33.91 -2.68 -2.66
C CYS A 222 -33.58 -4.19 -2.73
N SER A 223 -33.67 -4.89 -1.60
CA SER A 223 -33.42 -6.35 -1.51
C SER A 223 -34.42 -7.21 -2.30
N ILE A 224 -35.50 -6.60 -2.78
CA ILE A 224 -36.62 -7.24 -3.49
C ILE A 224 -36.56 -7.00 -5.01
N THR A 225 -35.77 -6.03 -5.48
CA THR A 225 -35.66 -5.73 -6.91
C THR A 225 -34.54 -6.58 -7.49
N THR A 226 -34.87 -7.59 -8.31
CA THR A 226 -33.90 -8.40 -9.06
C THR A 226 -33.87 -7.98 -10.53
N LYS A 227 -32.97 -8.55 -11.35
CA LYS A 227 -32.93 -8.33 -12.82
C LYS A 227 -34.22 -8.78 -13.50
N ASP A 228 -35.03 -9.57 -12.79
CA ASP A 228 -36.29 -10.12 -13.27
C ASP A 228 -37.47 -9.21 -12.90
N ASN A 229 -37.25 -8.17 -12.08
CA ASN A 229 -38.27 -7.16 -11.76
C ASN A 229 -38.07 -5.93 -12.65
N ILE A 230 -38.78 -5.90 -13.77
CA ILE A 230 -38.70 -4.86 -14.82
C ILE A 230 -39.64 -3.66 -14.52
N TYR A 231 -39.71 -3.22 -13.27
CA TYR A 231 -40.51 -2.06 -12.86
C TYR A 231 -39.72 -1.10 -12.00
#